data_AF-A0A9D2Q769-F1
#
_entry.id   AF-A0A9D2Q769-F1
#
_cell.length_a   1.000
_cell.length_b   1.000
_cell.length_c   1.000
_cell.angle_alpha   90.00
_cell.angle_beta   90.00
_cell.angle_gamma   90.00
#
_symmetry.space_group_name_H-M   'P 1'
#
loop_
_entity.id
_entity.type
_entity.pdbx_description
1 polymer ?
#
loop_
_entity_poly.entity_id
_entity_poly.type
_entity_poly.pdbx_seq_one_letter_code
_entity_poly.pdbx_strand_id
1 'polypeptide(L)'
;MQNLKNEQTLCNTALNKLEALCRENQLTYLFQSDAYPISLTLRPDTSLDGQMSLLEEDRRPPHKNTYIRYTFKGEKDPDVRFEGSMDLSSKTLATAKTLACNLHYAFLQFYWASVKHGFAPPTNMPRLSD
;
A
#
# COMPACT_ATOMS: atom_id res chain seq x y z
N MET A 1 -1.64 8.77 25.46
CA MET A 1 -0.69 9.63 24.73
C MET A 1 0.58 8.89 24.29
N GLN A 2 1.30 8.21 25.18
CA GLN A 2 2.49 7.41 24.79
C GLN A 2 2.12 6.26 23.84
N ASN A 3 1.03 5.55 24.15
CA ASN A 3 0.39 4.54 23.31
C ASN A 3 -0.51 5.12 22.18
N LEU A 4 -0.10 6.23 21.59
CA LEU A 4 -0.69 6.74 20.33
C LEU A 4 0.47 7.14 19.42
N LYS A 5 1.48 7.78 20.01
CA LYS A 5 2.77 8.03 19.39
C LYS A 5 3.46 6.73 18.94
N ASN A 6 3.34 5.65 19.72
CA ASN A 6 3.91 4.36 19.34
C ASN A 6 3.24 3.77 18.09
N GLU A 7 1.91 3.73 18.06
CA GLU A 7 1.11 3.22 16.93
C GLU A 7 1.29 4.06 15.66
N GLN A 8 1.40 5.38 15.81
CA GLN A 8 1.75 6.27 14.71
C GLN A 8 3.16 5.97 14.16
N THR A 9 4.13 5.68 15.04
CA THR A 9 5.50 5.31 14.65
C THR A 9 5.52 3.98 13.90
N LEU A 10 4.70 3.01 14.31
CA LEU A 10 4.56 1.73 13.60
C LEU A 10 3.99 1.92 12.18
N CYS A 11 2.97 2.76 12.04
CA CYS A 11 2.39 3.09 10.74
C CYS A 11 3.43 3.77 9.82
N ASN A 12 4.15 4.77 10.32
CA ASN A 12 5.21 5.45 9.57
C ASN A 12 6.35 4.48 9.19
N THR A 13 6.72 3.57 10.07
CA THR A 13 7.75 2.55 9.79
C THR A 13 7.30 1.60 8.68
N ALA A 14 6.02 1.20 8.67
CA ALA A 14 5.46 0.37 7.60
C ALA A 14 5.43 1.12 6.25
N LEU A 15 5.06 2.41 6.25
CA LEU A 15 5.10 3.27 5.07
C LEU A 15 6.52 3.43 4.53
N ASN A 16 7.51 3.71 5.38
CA ASN A 16 8.91 3.86 4.96
C ASN A 16 9.47 2.57 4.32
N LYS A 17 9.10 1.39 4.85
CA LYS A 17 9.48 0.10 4.26
C LYS A 17 8.82 -0.13 2.91
N LEU A 18 7.56 0.27 2.78
CA LEU A 18 6.83 0.18 1.52
C LEU A 18 7.41 1.12 0.47
N GLU A 19 7.76 2.34 0.85
CA GLU A 19 8.42 3.32 -0.01
C GLU A 19 9.79 2.82 -0.48
N ALA A 20 10.60 2.25 0.41
CA ALA A 20 11.88 1.64 0.06
C ALA A 20 11.71 0.52 -0.98
N LEU A 21 10.76 -0.41 -0.74
CA LEU A 21 10.43 -1.48 -1.69
C LEU A 21 10.00 -0.91 -3.04
N CYS A 22 9.17 0.13 -3.05
CA CYS A 22 8.68 0.76 -4.26
C CYS A 22 9.83 1.40 -5.05
N ARG A 23 10.71 2.14 -4.38
CA ARG A 23 11.87 2.77 -5.01
C ARG A 23 12.84 1.75 -5.61
N GLU A 24 13.12 0.66 -4.90
CA GLU A 24 14.02 -0.41 -5.38
C GLU A 24 13.48 -1.14 -6.63
N ASN A 25 12.16 -1.16 -6.83
CA ASN A 25 11.51 -1.91 -7.90
C ASN A 25 10.84 -1.00 -8.93
N GLN A 26 11.14 0.31 -8.95
CA GLN A 26 10.52 1.30 -9.84
C GLN A 26 8.97 1.24 -9.80
N LEU A 27 8.42 1.18 -8.59
CA LEU A 27 6.99 1.17 -8.33
C LEU A 27 6.56 2.46 -7.63
N THR A 28 5.27 2.73 -7.72
CA THR A 28 4.56 3.72 -6.93
C THR A 28 3.44 3.03 -6.15
N TYR A 29 3.05 3.61 -5.02
CA TYR A 29 1.97 3.06 -4.20
C TYR A 29 0.88 4.10 -3.92
N LEU A 30 -0.35 3.61 -3.77
CA LEU A 30 -1.49 4.38 -3.31
C LEU A 30 -2.16 3.60 -2.17
N PHE A 31 -2.07 4.13 -0.96
CA PHE A 31 -2.76 3.58 0.21
C PHE A 31 -4.08 4.34 0.42
N GLN A 32 -5.19 3.68 0.13
CA GLN A 32 -6.55 4.21 0.28
C GLN A 32 -7.10 3.76 1.62
N SER A 33 -6.94 4.63 2.62
CA SER A 33 -7.36 4.42 4.00
C SER A 33 -8.44 5.41 4.43
N ASP A 34 -9.08 6.06 3.47
CA ASP A 34 -10.16 7.02 3.65
C ASP A 34 -11.54 6.36 3.65
N ALA A 35 -11.71 5.24 2.94
CA ALA A 35 -12.94 4.47 2.83
C ALA A 35 -12.71 2.96 3.04
N TYR A 36 -13.72 2.24 3.52
CA TYR A 36 -13.69 0.78 3.63
C TYR A 36 -14.26 0.16 2.35
N PRO A 37 -13.69 -0.94 1.80
CA PRO A 37 -12.50 -1.65 2.30
C PRO A 37 -11.20 -0.86 2.06
N ILE A 38 -10.31 -0.91 3.05
CA ILE A 38 -8.96 -0.33 2.93
C ILE A 38 -8.25 -1.06 1.81
N SER A 39 -7.53 -0.32 0.95
CA SER A 39 -6.76 -0.93 -0.12
C SER A 39 -5.38 -0.32 -0.29
N LEU A 40 -4.45 -1.17 -0.72
CA LEU A 40 -3.13 -0.74 -1.18
C LEU A 40 -3.01 -1.12 -2.65
N THR A 41 -2.78 -0.13 -3.50
CA THR A 41 -2.51 -0.35 -4.93
C THR A 41 -1.05 -0.04 -5.23
N LEU A 42 -0.34 -1.01 -5.79
CA LEU A 42 1.00 -0.85 -6.37
C LEU A 42 0.88 -0.71 -7.88
N ARG A 43 1.60 0.26 -8.45
CA ARG A 43 1.69 0.49 -9.89
C ARG A 43 3.15 0.63 -10.29
N PRO A 44 3.53 0.27 -11.52
CA PRO A 44 4.83 0.66 -12.02
C PRO A 44 4.95 2.19 -12.05
N ASP A 45 6.16 2.68 -11.84
CA ASP A 45 6.45 4.08 -12.10
C ASP A 45 6.41 4.32 -13.61
N THR A 46 5.48 5.17 -14.03
CA THR A 46 5.32 5.59 -15.43
C THR A 46 5.78 7.02 -15.63
N SER A 47 6.51 7.59 -14.66
CA SER A 47 7.21 8.86 -14.82
C SER A 47 8.17 8.81 -16.02
N LEU A 48 8.47 9.97 -16.60
CA LEU A 48 9.38 10.07 -17.74
C LEU A 48 10.77 9.50 -17.39
N ASP A 49 11.22 9.76 -16.16
CA ASP A 49 12.48 9.26 -15.60
C ASP A 49 12.48 7.72 -15.47
N GLY A 50 11.42 7.16 -14.88
CA GLY A 50 11.26 5.70 -14.77
C GLY A 50 11.16 5.00 -16.13
N GLN A 51 10.50 5.62 -17.11
CA GLN A 51 10.44 5.08 -18.47
C GLN A 51 11.80 5.14 -19.19
N MET A 52 12.58 6.22 -19.00
CA MET A 52 13.92 6.34 -19.57
C MET A 52 14.87 5.26 -19.01
N SER A 53 14.85 5.00 -17.70
CA SER A 53 15.65 3.94 -17.07
C SER A 53 15.35 2.55 -17.64
N LEU A 54 14.09 2.27 -17.98
CA LEU A 54 13.71 0.98 -18.58
C LEU A 54 14.18 0.83 -20.03
N LEU A 55 14.20 1.93 -20.79
CA LEU A 55 14.75 1.95 -22.15
C LEU A 55 16.27 1.73 -22.15
N GLU A 56 16.99 2.26 -21.16
CA GLU A 56 18.43 2.01 -20.99
C GLU A 56 18.74 0.55 -20.62
N GLU A 57 17.81 -0.14 -19.97
CA GLU A 57 17.91 -1.56 -19.59
C GLU A 57 17.35 -2.54 -20.64
N ASP A 58 17.01 -2.08 -21.86
CA ASP A 58 16.35 -2.86 -22.93
C ASP A 58 15.03 -3.54 -22.47
N ARG A 59 14.35 -2.98 -21.48
CA ARG A 59 13.07 -3.49 -20.95
C ARG A 59 11.90 -2.74 -21.55
N ARG A 60 10.80 -3.47 -21.78
CA ARG A 60 9.56 -2.84 -22.23
C ARG A 60 8.92 -2.07 -21.07
N PRO A 61 8.48 -0.81 -21.30
CA PRO A 61 7.74 -0.09 -20.29
C PRO A 61 6.43 -0.83 -19.99
N PRO A 62 6.06 -0.96 -18.70
CA PRO A 62 4.83 -1.64 -18.32
C PRO A 62 3.61 -0.85 -18.80
N HIS A 63 2.50 -1.56 -19.06
CA HIS A 63 1.27 -0.95 -19.51
C HIS A 63 0.72 0.04 -18.45
N LYS A 64 0.17 1.17 -18.90
CA LYS A 64 -0.32 2.25 -18.01
C LYS A 64 -1.37 1.79 -16.98
N ASN A 65 -2.12 0.74 -17.30
CA ASN A 65 -3.14 0.16 -16.42
C ASN A 65 -2.63 -1.03 -15.59
N THR A 66 -1.33 -1.32 -15.60
CA THR A 66 -0.79 -2.42 -14.79
C THR A 66 -0.84 -2.06 -13.31
N TYR A 67 -1.42 -2.94 -12.49
CA TYR A 67 -1.42 -2.76 -11.03
C TYR A 67 -1.56 -4.08 -10.26
N ILE A 68 -1.10 -4.06 -9.01
CA ILE A 68 -1.48 -5.04 -7.98
C ILE A 68 -2.27 -4.30 -6.92
N ARG A 69 -3.47 -4.78 -6.59
CA ARG A 69 -4.28 -4.22 -5.50
C ARG A 69 -4.52 -5.27 -4.43
N TYR A 70 -4.18 -4.91 -3.20
CA TYR A 70 -4.53 -5.65 -2.00
C TYR A 70 -5.73 -4.95 -1.35
N THR A 71 -6.87 -5.65 -1.24
CA THR A 71 -8.10 -5.11 -0.66
C THR A 71 -8.44 -5.85 0.62
N PHE A 72 -8.52 -5.13 1.74
CA PHE A 72 -8.75 -5.69 3.07
C PHE A 72 -10.24 -5.62 3.41
N LYS A 73 -10.95 -6.75 3.21
CA LYS A 73 -12.40 -6.88 3.43
C LYS A 73 -12.77 -7.51 4.78
N GLY A 74 -11.84 -7.54 5.74
CA GLY A 74 -12.06 -8.06 7.11
C GLY A 74 -11.67 -9.52 7.28
N GLU A 75 -11.29 -10.20 6.20
CA GLU A 75 -10.66 -11.52 6.23
C GLU A 75 -9.17 -11.42 6.61
N LYS A 76 -8.57 -12.54 7.01
CA LYS A 76 -7.15 -12.62 7.41
C LYS A 76 -6.21 -12.27 6.25
N ASP A 77 -6.58 -12.65 5.03
CA ASP A 77 -5.82 -12.40 3.82
C ASP A 77 -6.54 -11.34 2.95
N PRO A 78 -5.81 -10.40 2.33
CA PRO A 78 -6.42 -9.45 1.41
C PRO A 78 -6.87 -10.15 0.11
N ASP A 79 -7.96 -9.65 -0.46
CA ASP A 79 -8.36 -9.93 -1.84
C ASP A 79 -7.31 -9.29 -2.76
N VAL A 80 -6.58 -10.12 -3.51
CA VAL A 80 -5.50 -9.69 -4.40
C VAL A 80 -6.02 -9.62 -5.82
N ARG A 81 -6.02 -8.43 -6.41
CA ARG A 81 -6.31 -8.23 -7.83
C ARG A 81 -5.06 -7.82 -8.59
N PHE A 82 -4.92 -8.37 -9.77
CA PHE A 82 -3.83 -8.10 -10.68
C PHE A 82 -4.41 -7.71 -12.04
N GLU A 83 -3.88 -6.64 -12.62
CA GLU A 83 -4.22 -6.18 -13.96
C GLU A 83 -2.93 -5.92 -14.73
N GLY A 84 -2.87 -6.31 -16.00
CA GLY A 84 -1.70 -6.12 -16.85
C GLY A 84 -0.60 -7.15 -16.61
N SER A 85 0.63 -6.83 -17.02
CA SER A 85 1.83 -7.64 -16.74
C SER A 85 2.93 -6.71 -16.25
N MET A 86 3.68 -7.17 -15.26
CA MET A 86 4.82 -6.48 -14.65
C MET A 86 5.85 -7.53 -14.24
N ASP A 87 7.12 -7.29 -14.60
CA ASP A 87 8.24 -8.17 -14.27
C ASP A 87 8.68 -7.98 -12.82
N LEU A 88 7.84 -8.44 -11.88
CA LEU A 88 8.22 -8.53 -10.48
C LEU A 88 8.59 -9.96 -10.10
N SER A 89 9.66 -10.08 -9.31
CA SER A 89 10.01 -11.36 -8.70
C SER A 89 8.93 -11.82 -7.71
N SER A 90 8.73 -13.13 -7.59
CA SER A 90 7.82 -13.71 -6.59
C SER A 90 8.18 -13.28 -5.16
N LYS A 91 9.47 -13.02 -4.89
CA LYS A 91 9.95 -12.50 -3.61
C LYS A 91 9.43 -11.08 -3.36
N THR A 92 9.54 -10.20 -4.35
CA THR A 92 9.03 -8.82 -4.28
C THR A 92 7.52 -8.82 -4.01
N LEU A 93 6.76 -9.69 -4.69
CA LEU A 93 5.31 -9.83 -4.48
C LEU A 93 4.95 -10.32 -3.08
N ALA A 94 5.69 -11.29 -2.53
CA ALA A 94 5.50 -11.78 -1.17
C ALA A 94 5.83 -10.72 -0.12
N THR A 95 6.92 -9.98 -0.31
CA THR A 95 7.30 -8.86 0.55
C THR A 95 6.27 -7.73 0.49
N ALA A 96 5.80 -7.37 -0.71
CA ALA A 96 4.74 -6.39 -0.91
C ALA A 96 3.46 -6.76 -0.16
N LYS A 97 2.98 -8.01 -0.30
CA LYS A 97 1.82 -8.52 0.44
C LYS A 97 2.03 -8.40 1.95
N THR A 98 3.19 -8.81 2.44
CA THR A 98 3.52 -8.75 3.87
C THR A 98 3.51 -7.31 4.40
N LEU A 99 4.12 -6.38 3.66
CA LEU A 99 4.11 -4.95 4.02
C LEU A 99 2.71 -4.36 3.96
N ALA A 100 1.89 -4.75 2.98
CA ALA A 100 0.50 -4.34 2.88
C ALA A 100 -0.30 -4.76 4.12
N CYS A 101 -0.17 -6.02 4.55
CA CYS A 101 -0.82 -6.51 5.77
C CYS A 101 -0.34 -5.75 7.00
N ASN A 102 0.97 -5.57 7.16
CA ASN A 102 1.54 -4.84 8.30
C ASN A 102 1.05 -3.38 8.36
N LEU A 103 1.01 -2.70 7.20
CA LEU A 103 0.49 -1.35 7.08
C LEU A 103 -1.00 -1.28 7.44
N HIS A 104 -1.80 -2.23 6.94
CA HIS A 104 -3.22 -2.33 7.27
C HIS A 104 -3.44 -2.49 8.79
N TYR A 105 -2.75 -3.43 9.43
CA TYR A 105 -2.88 -3.64 10.87
C TYR A 105 -2.39 -2.45 11.69
N ALA A 106 -1.24 -1.86 11.33
CA ALA A 106 -0.72 -0.68 12.03
C ALA A 106 -1.66 0.51 11.89
N PHE A 107 -2.24 0.72 10.71
CA PHE A 107 -3.25 1.75 10.47
C PHE A 107 -4.50 1.53 11.32
N LEU A 108 -5.04 0.29 11.38
CA LEU A 108 -6.21 0.00 12.20
C LEU A 108 -5.94 0.22 13.69
N GLN A 109 -4.79 -0.20 14.21
CA GLN A 109 -4.40 0.05 15.60
C GLN A 109 -4.36 1.55 15.90
N PHE A 110 -3.71 2.32 15.03
CA PHE A 110 -3.66 3.78 15.14
C PHE A 110 -5.04 4.43 15.05
N TYR A 111 -5.89 3.98 14.12
CA TYR A 111 -7.25 4.48 13.93
C TYR A 111 -8.08 4.28 15.21
N TRP A 112 -8.14 3.05 15.73
CA TRP A 112 -8.93 2.73 16.92
C TRP A 112 -8.38 3.40 18.19
N ALA A 113 -7.04 3.52 18.31
CA ALA A 113 -6.42 4.28 19.39
C ALA A 113 -6.80 5.76 19.33
N SER A 114 -6.82 6.36 18.12
CA SER A 114 -7.22 7.76 17.91
C SER A 114 -8.67 7.99 18.31
N VAL A 115 -9.58 7.12 17.84
CA VAL A 115 -11.02 7.16 18.18
C VAL A 115 -11.24 7.04 19.69
N LYS A 116 -10.57 6.08 20.35
CA LYS A 116 -10.68 5.89 21.81
C LYS A 116 -10.25 7.12 22.61
N HIS A 117 -9.28 7.87 22.10
CA HIS A 117 -8.76 9.07 22.73
C HIS A 117 -9.53 10.35 22.35
N GLY A 118 -10.61 10.24 21.57
CA GLY A 118 -11.42 11.39 21.15
C GLY A 118 -10.76 12.27 20.09
N PHE A 119 -9.67 11.80 19.47
CA PHE A 119 -9.10 12.47 18.30
C PHE A 119 -9.91 12.09 17.07
N ALA A 120 -10.17 13.08 16.21
CA ALA A 120 -10.70 12.78 14.87
C ALA A 120 -9.69 11.86 14.17
N PRO A 121 -10.10 10.65 13.74
CA PRO A 121 -9.22 9.83 12.93
C PRO A 121 -8.84 10.58 11.64
N PRO A 122 -7.71 10.24 11.00
CA PRO A 122 -7.18 10.99 9.85
C PRO A 122 -8.19 11.17 8.69
N THR A 123 -9.19 10.29 8.56
CA THR A 123 -10.27 10.42 7.57
C THR A 123 -11.54 9.66 8.02
N ASN A 124 -12.72 10.21 7.69
CA ASN A 124 -14.07 9.69 7.99
C ASN A 124 -14.38 8.34 7.31
N MET A 125 -14.44 7.22 8.06
CA MET A 125 -14.84 5.92 7.50
C MET A 125 -16.07 5.35 8.23
N PRO A 126 -17.28 5.43 7.63
CA PRO A 126 -17.91 4.23 7.05
C PRO A 126 -18.60 4.54 5.69
N ARG A 127 -18.68 3.58 4.75
CA ARG A 127 -19.82 2.64 4.61
C ARG A 127 -19.45 1.43 3.74
N LEU A 128 -20.05 0.29 4.08
CA LEU A 128 -20.51 -0.72 3.12
C LEU A 128 -22.03 -0.55 2.94
N SER A 129 -22.53 -0.52 1.71
CA SER A 129 -23.93 -0.84 1.38
C SER A 129 -23.95 -1.49 -0.01
N ASP A 130 -24.50 -2.72 0.00
CA ASP A 130 -24.60 -3.79 -1.02
C ASP A 130 -23.34 -4.17 -1.83
#